data_AF-A0A166M5T5-F1
#
_entry.id   AF-A0A166M5T5-F1
#
_cell.length_a   1.000
_cell.length_b   1.000
_cell.length_c   1.000
_cell.angle_alpha   90.00
_cell.angle_beta   90.00
_cell.angle_gamma   90.00
#
_symmetry.space_group_name_H-M   'P 1'
#
loop_
_entity.id
_entity.type
_entity.pdbx_description
1 polymer ?
#
loop_
_entity_poly.entity_id
_entity_poly.type
_entity_poly.pdbx_seq_one_letter_code
_entity_poly.pdbx_strand_id
1 'polypeptide(L)'
;MRCEMCKTDISNWPVEQRQAHYERHFADSAPVASPSRKRDPLIASTSARARIMQSPSKLKEYWRKPETDTFWHNAQAGVDPPPKNFSPGLIPVLRQALTQSHSKGKTQRAVLCYDKTVHIAREFWDVGWGCGYRNFLMACTALMEQPVQPMYFALLDDASPPSVRNLQHLIESAWREGYDRDGARDLKHKLAGTTKWIGTAELYTAFTYRRIPCALVDFDLKKQDKDRAVKGVINWVVNYFSPPILGKVKTSIDDALRGAAPVVCTDKMPLILQHDGHSRTIVGYEVDRRGVVNLLTFCPSRLIPKPLRKLGLAALSPASVSTSREAEGASAQTGLGRARTTSTSTSRVLQHILHPIHKEKRHGAGSGQTANDEKDVIVIPDDDDDDGPKPQPTTKLTHPARINPEHKLDPLEIINFFRLDPKALGKKNEYQILYFPMDDPLSPREQLARKEVFSTKIS
;
A
#
# COMPACT_ATOMS: atom_id res chain seq x y z
N MET A 1 27.36 34.64 -12.36
CA MET A 1 26.99 33.74 -11.24
C MET A 1 27.83 32.48 -11.41
N ARG A 2 28.74 32.19 -10.49
CA ARG A 2 29.60 31.00 -10.57
C ARG A 2 29.03 29.93 -9.64
N CYS A 3 29.12 28.66 -10.05
CA CYS A 3 28.76 27.56 -9.18
C CYS A 3 29.64 27.57 -7.94
N GLU A 4 29.08 27.60 -6.74
CA GLU A 4 29.86 27.70 -5.51
C GLU A 4 30.72 26.45 -5.23
N MET A 5 30.33 25.30 -5.78
CA MET A 5 30.99 24.00 -5.53
C MET A 5 32.18 23.72 -6.49
N CYS A 6 32.20 24.31 -7.70
CA CYS A 6 33.31 24.10 -8.65
C CYS A 6 33.77 25.37 -9.40
N LYS A 7 33.23 26.53 -9.01
CA LYS A 7 33.52 27.87 -9.55
C LYS A 7 33.34 28.04 -11.06
N THR A 8 32.70 27.08 -11.74
CA THR A 8 32.29 27.19 -13.15
C THR A 8 31.33 28.36 -13.33
N ASP A 9 31.56 29.20 -14.33
CA ASP A 9 30.65 30.31 -14.63
C ASP A 9 29.37 29.79 -15.27
N ILE A 10 28.29 29.88 -14.52
CA ILE A 10 26.95 29.43 -14.88
C ILE A 10 26.01 30.63 -15.08
N SER A 11 26.56 31.83 -15.21
CA SER A 11 25.79 33.08 -15.33
C SER A 11 24.74 33.04 -16.43
N ASN A 12 25.06 32.36 -17.53
CA ASN A 12 24.24 32.37 -18.75
C ASN A 12 23.50 31.04 -18.95
N TRP A 13 23.41 30.19 -17.92
CA TRP A 13 22.78 28.88 -18.04
C TRP A 13 21.28 28.94 -17.68
N PRO A 14 20.40 28.26 -18.46
CA PRO A 14 19.00 28.06 -18.09
C PRO A 14 18.88 27.39 -16.71
N VAL A 15 17.76 27.64 -16.02
CA VAL A 15 17.53 27.14 -14.65
C VAL A 15 17.65 25.61 -14.60
N GLU A 16 17.15 24.90 -15.61
CA GLU A 16 17.21 23.44 -15.65
C GLU A 16 18.66 22.93 -15.80
N GLN A 17 19.51 23.64 -16.53
CA GLN A 17 20.93 23.28 -16.69
C GLN A 17 21.74 23.58 -15.43
N ARG A 18 21.39 24.67 -14.72
CA ARG A 18 21.98 24.97 -13.40
C ARG A 18 21.59 23.91 -12.38
N GLN A 19 20.33 23.48 -12.35
CA GLN A 19 19.86 22.45 -11.43
C GLN A 19 20.53 21.10 -11.68
N ALA A 20 20.58 20.65 -12.93
CA ALA A 20 21.29 19.42 -13.30
C ALA A 20 22.81 19.48 -13.02
N HIS A 21 23.40 20.68 -13.07
CA HIS A 21 24.79 20.89 -12.69
C HIS A 21 25.01 20.76 -11.18
N TYR A 22 24.12 21.34 -10.36
CA TYR A 22 24.17 21.19 -8.90
C TYR A 22 23.94 19.75 -8.46
N GLU A 23 22.96 19.06 -9.03
CA GLU A 23 22.70 17.63 -8.75
C GLU A 23 23.92 16.73 -9.02
N ARG A 24 24.80 17.14 -9.94
CA ARG A 24 26.04 16.42 -10.23
C ARG A 24 27.09 16.57 -9.14
N HIS A 25 27.18 17.72 -8.48
CA HIS A 25 28.08 17.93 -7.34
C HIS A 25 27.66 17.12 -6.11
N PHE A 26 26.35 16.94 -5.91
CA PHE A 26 25.82 16.11 -4.82
C PHE A 26 25.94 14.61 -5.08
N ALA A 27 26.18 14.20 -6.32
CA ALA A 27 26.38 12.80 -6.68
C ALA A 27 27.83 12.31 -6.51
N ASP A 28 28.83 13.21 -6.51
CA ASP A 28 30.26 12.88 -6.59
C ASP A 28 31.06 13.11 -5.28
N SER A 29 30.40 13.10 -4.12
CA SER A 29 31.11 13.05 -2.82
C SER A 29 31.60 11.63 -2.47
N ALA A 30 32.61 11.14 -3.20
CA ALA A 30 33.61 10.14 -2.79
C ALA A 30 34.79 10.12 -3.80
N PRO A 31 36.04 9.85 -3.37
CA PRO A 31 37.20 10.65 -3.75
C PRO A 31 37.87 10.29 -5.09
N VAL A 32 38.51 11.33 -5.66
CA VAL A 32 39.22 11.38 -6.96
C VAL A 32 40.67 10.91 -6.83
N ALA A 33 41.21 10.25 -7.86
CA ALA A 33 42.65 10.25 -8.15
C ALA A 33 42.90 10.50 -9.65
N SER A 34 43.81 11.43 -9.92
CA SER A 34 44.09 12.09 -11.21
C SER A 34 45.28 11.43 -11.96
N PRO A 35 45.86 11.98 -13.07
CA PRO A 35 45.99 11.24 -14.33
C PRO A 35 47.44 11.10 -14.88
N SER A 36 47.71 10.18 -15.81
CA SER A 36 48.75 10.40 -16.85
C SER A 36 48.76 9.42 -18.03
N ARG A 37 48.57 10.02 -19.22
CA ARG A 37 49.35 9.96 -20.48
C ARG A 37 49.83 8.63 -21.11
N LYS A 38 49.33 8.47 -22.36
CA LYS A 38 50.02 8.19 -23.65
C LYS A 38 50.28 6.74 -24.12
N ARG A 39 49.74 6.49 -25.34
CA ARG A 39 50.23 5.73 -26.52
C ARG A 39 49.44 4.46 -26.92
N ASP A 40 48.87 4.52 -28.13
CA ASP A 40 48.53 3.41 -29.03
C ASP A 40 49.79 2.65 -29.52
N PRO A 41 49.70 1.55 -30.30
CA PRO A 41 48.62 0.57 -30.51
C PRO A 41 49.11 -0.90 -30.39
N LEU A 42 48.20 -1.89 -30.48
CA LEU A 42 48.28 -3.12 -31.34
C LEU A 42 47.56 -4.36 -30.74
N ILE A 43 46.53 -4.80 -31.48
CA ILE A 43 46.14 -6.18 -31.85
C ILE A 43 45.69 -7.19 -30.76
N ALA A 44 44.35 -7.37 -30.77
CA ALA A 44 43.55 -8.59 -30.70
C ALA A 44 43.68 -9.59 -29.53
N SER A 45 42.59 -9.73 -28.77
CA SER A 45 41.93 -11.02 -28.51
C SER A 45 40.57 -10.81 -27.84
N THR A 46 39.55 -11.47 -28.37
CA THR A 46 38.13 -11.34 -28.05
C THR A 46 37.79 -11.82 -26.63
N SER A 47 37.25 -10.94 -25.78
CA SER A 47 36.35 -11.33 -24.68
C SER A 47 35.24 -10.28 -24.52
N ALA A 48 34.04 -10.60 -25.01
CA ALA A 48 32.88 -9.72 -24.93
C ALA A 48 32.26 -9.78 -23.53
N ARG A 49 32.83 -9.02 -22.59
CA ARG A 49 32.14 -8.56 -21.37
C ARG A 49 32.34 -7.05 -21.23
N ALA A 50 31.52 -6.28 -21.94
CA ALA A 50 31.39 -4.84 -21.74
C ALA A 50 29.91 -4.41 -21.84
N ARG A 51 29.38 -4.06 -20.66
CA ARG A 51 28.45 -2.95 -20.35
C ARG A 51 27.34 -2.65 -21.37
N ILE A 52 26.11 -3.03 -21.02
CA ILE A 52 24.92 -2.30 -21.48
C ILE A 52 24.76 -1.07 -20.56
N MET A 53 25.44 0.03 -20.90
CA MET A 53 25.00 1.36 -20.49
C MET A 53 23.70 1.65 -21.24
N GLN A 54 22.58 1.75 -20.52
CA GLN A 54 21.30 2.11 -21.12
C GLN A 54 21.36 3.56 -21.59
N SER A 55 20.99 3.81 -22.85
CA SER A 55 21.03 5.14 -23.46
C SER A 55 20.07 6.12 -22.75
N PRO A 56 20.38 7.42 -22.71
CA PRO A 56 19.49 8.46 -22.16
C PRO A 56 18.09 8.48 -22.81
N SER A 57 17.96 8.01 -24.05
CA SER A 57 16.68 7.91 -24.77
C SER A 57 15.73 6.88 -24.14
N LYS A 58 16.24 5.74 -23.64
CA LYS A 58 15.40 4.74 -22.96
C LYS A 58 14.89 5.23 -21.61
N LEU A 59 15.65 6.07 -20.93
CA LEU A 59 15.18 6.72 -19.70
C LEU A 59 14.01 7.66 -20.03
N LYS A 60 14.18 8.55 -21.01
CA LYS A 60 13.16 9.52 -21.44
C LYS A 60 11.86 8.87 -21.94
N GLU A 61 11.96 7.71 -22.60
CA GLU A 61 10.82 6.90 -23.04
C GLU A 61 10.16 6.13 -21.88
N TYR A 62 10.92 5.76 -20.84
CA TYR A 62 10.39 5.13 -19.63
C TYR A 62 9.59 6.11 -18.75
N TRP A 63 9.97 7.39 -18.71
CA TRP A 63 9.21 8.48 -18.07
C TRP A 63 7.95 8.90 -18.86
N ARG A 64 7.80 8.44 -20.11
CA ARG A 64 6.61 8.66 -20.96
C ARG A 64 5.56 7.56 -20.84
N LYS A 65 5.74 6.58 -19.95
CA LYS A 65 4.69 5.56 -19.74
C LYS A 65 3.40 6.26 -19.27
N PRO A 66 2.26 5.97 -19.91
CA PRO A 66 0.99 6.57 -19.51
C PRO A 66 0.68 6.19 -18.06
N GLU A 67 0.15 7.14 -17.31
CA GLU A 67 -0.36 6.89 -15.96
C GLU A 67 -1.45 5.82 -16.05
N THR A 68 -1.22 4.67 -15.42
CA THR A 68 -2.17 3.57 -15.34
C THR A 68 -2.99 3.71 -14.06
N ASP A 69 -4.10 4.43 -14.14
CA ASP A 69 -4.97 4.70 -13.00
C ASP A 69 -6.24 3.82 -12.98
N THR A 70 -6.14 2.62 -13.56
CA THR A 70 -7.25 1.66 -13.60
C THR A 70 -7.33 0.89 -12.29
N PHE A 71 -8.54 0.75 -11.76
CA PHE A 71 -8.80 -0.08 -10.61
C PHE A 71 -9.32 -1.46 -11.00
N TRP A 72 -8.90 -2.44 -10.21
CA TRP A 72 -9.21 -3.84 -10.40
C TRP A 72 -9.52 -4.49 -9.05
N HIS A 73 -10.52 -5.36 -9.00
CA HIS A 73 -10.84 -6.21 -7.85
C HIS A 73 -11.13 -7.66 -8.29
N ASN A 74 -11.16 -8.63 -7.38
CA ASN A 74 -11.15 -10.06 -7.75
C ASN A 74 -12.38 -10.50 -8.53
N ALA A 75 -13.54 -9.87 -8.34
CA ALA A 75 -14.72 -10.22 -9.13
C ALA A 75 -14.54 -9.96 -10.64
N GLN A 76 -13.57 -9.13 -11.04
CA GLN A 76 -13.22 -8.88 -12.44
C GLN A 76 -12.22 -9.90 -13.01
N ALA A 77 -11.68 -10.84 -12.21
CA ALA A 77 -10.65 -11.77 -12.65
C ALA A 77 -11.05 -12.65 -13.85
N GLY A 78 -12.35 -12.87 -14.06
CA GLY A 78 -12.89 -13.61 -15.21
C GLY A 78 -13.06 -12.76 -16.48
N VAL A 79 -13.00 -11.43 -16.36
CA VAL A 79 -13.16 -10.48 -17.46
C VAL A 79 -11.79 -9.94 -17.87
N ASP A 80 -11.03 -9.42 -16.90
CA ASP A 80 -9.74 -8.79 -17.12
C ASP A 80 -8.67 -9.36 -16.17
N PRO A 81 -7.44 -9.62 -16.67
CA PRO A 81 -6.36 -10.05 -15.81
C PRO A 81 -5.96 -8.92 -14.85
N PRO A 82 -5.57 -9.24 -13.59
CA PRO A 82 -5.15 -8.24 -12.63
C PRO A 82 -3.93 -7.45 -13.16
N PRO A 83 -3.94 -6.11 -13.06
CA PRO A 83 -2.81 -5.28 -13.46
C PRO A 83 -1.52 -5.68 -12.73
N LYS A 84 -0.37 -5.29 -13.28
CA LYS A 84 0.95 -5.75 -12.78
C LYS A 84 1.24 -5.35 -11.34
N ASN A 85 0.74 -4.18 -10.91
CA ASN A 85 0.87 -3.69 -9.55
C ASN A 85 -0.17 -4.28 -8.58
N PHE A 86 -1.18 -5.00 -9.07
CA PHE A 86 -2.14 -5.74 -8.24
C PHE A 86 -1.64 -7.17 -8.05
N SER A 87 -1.65 -7.62 -6.80
CA SER A 87 -1.24 -8.98 -6.39
C SER A 87 -2.35 -9.62 -5.55
N PRO A 88 -3.40 -10.14 -6.20
CA PRO A 88 -4.48 -10.86 -5.53
C PRO A 88 -4.05 -12.25 -5.05
N GLY A 89 -4.87 -12.86 -4.18
CA GLY A 89 -4.65 -14.21 -3.63
C GLY A 89 -3.51 -14.34 -2.61
N LEU A 90 -2.92 -13.23 -2.16
CA LEU A 90 -1.83 -13.25 -1.19
C LEU A 90 -2.26 -13.64 0.23
N ILE A 91 -3.49 -13.34 0.65
CA ILE A 91 -3.99 -13.76 1.97
C ILE A 91 -4.08 -15.31 2.06
N PRO A 92 -4.68 -16.03 1.09
CA PRO A 92 -4.60 -17.49 1.03
C PRO A 92 -3.16 -18.05 1.05
N VAL A 93 -2.24 -17.45 0.29
CA VAL A 93 -0.83 -17.86 0.28
C VAL A 93 -0.18 -17.66 1.65
N LEU A 94 -0.45 -16.53 2.30
CA LEU A 94 0.07 -16.23 3.64
C LEU A 94 -0.52 -17.20 4.68
N ARG A 95 -1.82 -17.52 4.60
CA ARG A 95 -2.47 -18.54 5.44
C ARG A 95 -1.77 -19.90 5.29
N GLN A 96 -1.48 -20.33 4.07
CA GLN A 96 -0.79 -21.59 3.81
C GLN A 96 0.63 -21.58 4.38
N ALA A 97 1.37 -20.49 4.19
CA ALA A 97 2.72 -20.33 4.74
C ALA A 97 2.72 -20.36 6.28
N LEU A 98 1.79 -19.65 6.93
CA LEU A 98 1.62 -19.64 8.39
C LEU A 98 1.24 -21.02 8.93
N THR A 99 0.39 -21.76 8.22
CA THR A 99 0.01 -23.13 8.60
C THR A 99 1.23 -24.07 8.56
N GLN A 100 2.07 -23.95 7.53
CA GLN A 100 3.33 -24.71 7.45
C GLN A 100 4.36 -24.26 8.50
N SER A 101 4.37 -22.97 8.85
CA SER A 101 5.22 -22.43 9.92
C SER A 101 4.76 -22.97 11.30
N HIS A 102 3.45 -23.10 11.50
CA HIS A 102 2.88 -23.68 12.72
C HIS A 102 3.22 -25.16 12.88
N SER A 103 3.09 -25.98 11.82
CA SER A 103 3.44 -27.41 11.90
C SER A 103 4.94 -27.65 12.19
N LYS A 104 5.79 -26.66 11.89
CA LYS A 104 7.23 -26.65 12.25
C LYS A 104 7.53 -26.02 13.61
N GLY A 105 6.50 -25.69 14.41
CA GLY A 105 6.64 -25.07 15.74
C GLY A 105 7.23 -23.65 15.72
N LYS A 106 7.10 -22.92 14.60
CA LYS A 106 7.64 -21.54 14.46
C LYS A 106 6.58 -20.45 14.68
N THR A 107 5.32 -20.76 14.37
CA THR A 107 4.15 -19.89 14.61
C THR A 107 3.22 -20.59 15.60
N GLN A 108 2.85 -19.94 16.68
CA GLN A 108 1.87 -20.48 17.64
C GLN A 108 0.44 -20.27 17.13
N ARG A 109 0.15 -19.05 16.71
CA ARG A 109 -1.17 -18.65 16.21
C ARG A 109 -1.02 -17.57 15.14
N ALA A 110 -1.93 -17.51 14.18
CA ALA A 110 -2.07 -16.35 13.31
C ALA A 110 -3.52 -16.08 12.92
N VAL A 111 -3.84 -14.81 12.73
CA VAL A 111 -5.18 -14.36 12.34
C VAL A 111 -5.04 -13.36 11.21
N LEU A 112 -5.77 -13.58 10.12
CA LEU A 112 -5.74 -12.78 8.90
C LEU A 112 -7.10 -12.10 8.68
N CYS A 113 -7.07 -10.96 7.99
CA CYS A 113 -8.27 -10.25 7.53
C CYS A 113 -9.01 -11.03 6.44
N TYR A 114 -10.05 -10.39 5.87
CA TYR A 114 -10.81 -10.90 4.74
C TYR A 114 -9.89 -11.38 3.61
N ASP A 115 -10.13 -12.62 3.17
CA ASP A 115 -9.24 -13.40 2.32
C ASP A 115 -9.10 -12.87 0.89
N LYS A 116 -10.08 -12.09 0.44
CA LYS A 116 -10.05 -11.43 -0.88
C LYS A 116 -9.33 -10.08 -0.88
N THR A 117 -8.72 -9.66 0.21
CA THR A 117 -7.92 -8.42 0.25
C THR A 117 -6.75 -8.49 -0.74
N VAL A 118 -6.65 -7.52 -1.65
CA VAL A 118 -5.62 -7.48 -2.70
C VAL A 118 -4.48 -6.54 -2.30
N HIS A 119 -3.23 -6.97 -2.49
CA HIS A 119 -2.10 -6.06 -2.39
C HIS A 119 -1.99 -5.21 -3.65
N ILE A 120 -1.80 -3.90 -3.47
CA ILE A 120 -1.57 -2.96 -4.57
C ILE A 120 -0.26 -2.22 -4.31
N ALA A 121 0.70 -2.46 -5.20
CA ALA A 121 1.98 -1.76 -5.19
C ALA A 121 1.84 -0.36 -5.80
N ARG A 122 2.71 0.53 -5.34
CA ARG A 122 3.06 1.75 -6.07
C ARG A 122 3.50 1.40 -7.49
N GLU A 123 3.27 2.33 -8.40
CA GLU A 123 3.81 2.32 -9.74
C GLU A 123 4.97 3.31 -9.82
N PHE A 124 5.35 3.72 -11.01
CA PHE A 124 6.49 4.61 -11.20
C PHE A 124 6.13 6.09 -10.99
N TRP A 125 4.93 6.47 -11.41
CA TRP A 125 4.46 7.85 -11.39
C TRP A 125 4.01 8.30 -9.98
N ASP A 126 3.67 7.35 -9.09
CA ASP A 126 3.28 7.59 -7.70
C ASP A 126 4.35 7.16 -6.67
N VAL A 127 5.57 6.84 -7.11
CA VAL A 127 6.71 6.59 -6.20
C VAL A 127 6.92 7.81 -5.30
N GLY A 128 7.06 7.57 -4.00
CA GLY A 128 7.41 8.62 -3.04
C GLY A 128 6.23 9.43 -2.53
N TRP A 129 5.00 9.21 -3.03
CA TRP A 129 3.83 9.94 -2.54
C TRP A 129 2.50 9.18 -2.54
N GLY A 130 2.37 8.13 -3.35
CA GLY A 130 1.11 7.41 -3.55
C GLY A 130 0.63 6.52 -2.40
N CYS A 131 1.37 6.40 -1.28
CA CYS A 131 1.09 5.37 -0.28
C CYS A 131 -0.33 5.42 0.31
N GLY A 132 -0.82 6.61 0.71
CA GLY A 132 -2.20 6.77 1.20
C GLY A 132 -3.25 6.35 0.17
N TYR A 133 -3.07 6.75 -1.09
CA TYR A 133 -3.94 6.38 -2.19
C TYR A 133 -3.94 4.87 -2.45
N ARG A 134 -2.78 4.21 -2.44
CA ARG A 134 -2.71 2.75 -2.64
C ARG A 134 -3.33 1.98 -1.47
N ASN A 135 -3.20 2.47 -0.23
CA ASN A 135 -3.89 1.87 0.92
C ASN A 135 -5.42 2.04 0.83
N PHE A 136 -5.92 3.17 0.32
CA PHE A 136 -7.34 3.34 -0.02
C PHE A 136 -7.79 2.29 -1.02
N LEU A 137 -7.07 2.10 -2.12
CA LEU A 137 -7.44 1.09 -3.12
C LEU A 137 -7.42 -0.34 -2.54
N MET A 138 -6.44 -0.66 -1.69
CA MET A 138 -6.39 -1.96 -1.01
C MET A 138 -7.61 -2.17 -0.10
N ALA A 139 -8.04 -1.14 0.64
CA ALA A 139 -9.27 -1.20 1.44
C ALA A 139 -10.51 -1.38 0.55
N CYS A 140 -10.62 -0.66 -0.57
CA CYS A 140 -11.72 -0.80 -1.52
C CYS A 140 -11.83 -2.23 -2.06
N THR A 141 -10.71 -2.91 -2.34
CA THR A 141 -10.76 -4.32 -2.83
C THR A 141 -11.45 -5.26 -1.83
N ALA A 142 -11.28 -5.03 -0.53
CA ALA A 142 -11.94 -5.82 0.51
C ALA A 142 -13.41 -5.40 0.68
N LEU A 143 -13.67 -4.09 0.78
CA LEU A 143 -15.00 -3.53 1.04
C LEU A 143 -16.02 -3.82 -0.07
N MET A 144 -15.56 -3.85 -1.33
CA MET A 144 -16.42 -4.13 -2.49
C MET A 144 -16.77 -5.61 -2.64
N GLU A 145 -16.02 -6.52 -2.03
CA GLU A 145 -16.21 -7.97 -2.21
C GLU A 145 -16.67 -8.72 -0.97
N GLN A 146 -16.61 -8.10 0.19
CA GLN A 146 -17.10 -8.71 1.42
C GLN A 146 -18.63 -8.92 1.37
N PRO A 147 -19.15 -10.01 1.98
CA PRO A 147 -20.57 -10.35 1.91
C PRO A 147 -21.43 -9.68 3.00
N VAL A 148 -20.82 -9.04 3.99
CA VAL A 148 -21.49 -8.48 5.20
C VAL A 148 -22.30 -7.22 4.86
N GLN A 149 -21.73 -6.32 4.05
CA GLN A 149 -22.33 -5.05 3.63
C GLN A 149 -22.28 -4.91 2.09
N PRO A 150 -23.09 -5.66 1.32
CA PRO A 150 -23.01 -5.66 -0.15
C PRO A 150 -23.25 -4.28 -0.78
N MET A 151 -23.98 -3.40 -0.10
CA MET A 151 -24.26 -2.03 -0.57
C MET A 151 -22.99 -1.18 -0.73
N TYR A 152 -21.89 -1.52 -0.05
CA TYR A 152 -20.63 -0.79 -0.19
C TYR A 152 -20.06 -0.86 -1.61
N PHE A 153 -20.35 -1.92 -2.36
CA PHE A 153 -19.94 -2.01 -3.76
C PHE A 153 -20.46 -0.81 -4.56
N ALA A 154 -21.78 -0.60 -4.54
CA ALA A 154 -22.40 0.48 -5.30
C ALA A 154 -21.92 1.86 -4.83
N LEU A 155 -21.72 2.06 -3.53
CA LEU A 155 -21.25 3.34 -2.98
C LEU A 155 -19.82 3.69 -3.41
N LEU A 156 -18.96 2.68 -3.60
CA LEU A 156 -17.57 2.85 -4.04
C LEU A 156 -17.44 2.93 -5.56
N ASP A 157 -18.33 2.26 -6.31
CA ASP A 157 -18.29 2.19 -7.77
C ASP A 157 -19.05 3.34 -8.45
N ASP A 158 -20.12 3.86 -7.81
CA ASP A 158 -20.98 4.89 -8.39
C ASP A 158 -20.24 6.21 -8.65
N ALA A 159 -20.68 6.97 -9.65
CA ALA A 159 -20.06 8.16 -10.25
C ALA A 159 -18.64 7.98 -10.82
N SER A 160 -17.72 7.39 -10.06
CA SER A 160 -16.37 7.04 -10.50
C SER A 160 -15.79 5.93 -9.64
N PRO A 161 -15.16 4.91 -10.26
CA PRO A 161 -14.58 3.80 -9.52
C PRO A 161 -13.38 4.28 -8.69
N PRO A 162 -12.96 3.53 -7.66
CA PRO A 162 -11.76 3.86 -6.89
C PRO A 162 -10.56 4.04 -7.82
N SER A 163 -9.75 5.07 -7.66
CA SER A 163 -8.46 5.21 -8.33
C SER A 163 -7.63 6.26 -7.60
N VAL A 164 -6.36 6.45 -7.95
CA VAL A 164 -5.56 7.52 -7.33
C VAL A 164 -6.13 8.88 -7.73
N ARG A 165 -6.41 9.13 -9.03
CA ARG A 165 -6.93 10.41 -9.51
C ARG A 165 -8.38 10.63 -9.10
N ASN A 166 -9.22 9.60 -9.14
CA ASN A 166 -10.61 9.70 -8.69
C ASN A 166 -10.69 9.97 -7.19
N LEU A 167 -9.79 9.40 -6.37
CA LEU A 167 -9.72 9.74 -4.95
C LEU A 167 -9.35 11.21 -4.72
N GLN A 168 -8.40 11.77 -5.48
CA GLN A 168 -8.07 13.20 -5.40
C GLN A 168 -9.31 14.08 -5.66
N HIS A 169 -10.07 13.78 -6.71
CA HIS A 169 -11.30 14.51 -7.02
C HIS A 169 -12.42 14.28 -6.01
N LEU A 170 -12.53 13.07 -5.45
CA LEU A 170 -13.51 12.72 -4.44
C LEU A 170 -13.29 13.53 -3.16
N ILE A 171 -12.05 13.60 -2.69
CA ILE A 171 -11.66 14.39 -1.51
C ILE A 171 -11.92 15.88 -1.76
N GLU A 172 -11.52 16.42 -2.92
CA GLU A 172 -11.80 17.82 -3.27
C GLU A 172 -13.31 18.11 -3.32
N SER A 173 -14.13 17.14 -3.73
CA SER A 173 -15.60 17.26 -3.73
C SER A 173 -16.15 17.30 -2.31
N ALA A 174 -15.70 16.39 -1.45
CA ALA A 174 -16.07 16.38 -0.04
C ALA A 174 -15.71 17.72 0.64
N TRP A 175 -14.52 18.27 0.36
CA TRP A 175 -14.11 19.58 0.89
C TRP A 175 -15.01 20.72 0.43
N ARG A 176 -15.45 20.74 -0.84
CA ARG A 176 -16.42 21.73 -1.33
C ARG A 176 -17.76 21.62 -0.62
N GLU A 177 -18.16 20.41 -0.25
CA GLU A 177 -19.36 20.14 0.56
C GLU A 177 -19.14 20.40 2.07
N GLY A 178 -17.96 20.91 2.46
CA GLY A 178 -17.66 21.35 3.82
C GLY A 178 -17.15 20.26 4.75
N TYR A 179 -16.74 19.10 4.23
CA TYR A 179 -15.97 18.12 5.00
C TYR A 179 -14.56 18.65 5.28
N ASP A 180 -14.02 18.31 6.44
CA ASP A 180 -12.60 18.42 6.80
C ASP A 180 -11.96 19.74 6.36
N ARG A 181 -12.50 20.85 6.88
CA ARG A 181 -12.05 22.20 6.52
C ARG A 181 -10.58 22.42 6.86
N ASP A 182 -10.11 21.81 7.94
CA ASP A 182 -8.71 21.88 8.36
C ASP A 182 -7.80 21.13 7.39
N GLY A 183 -8.10 19.86 7.06
CA GLY A 183 -7.34 19.11 6.05
C GLY A 183 -7.37 19.76 4.67
N ALA A 184 -8.52 20.32 4.27
CA ALA A 184 -8.65 21.09 3.05
C ALA A 184 -7.71 22.31 3.03
N ARG A 185 -7.66 23.08 4.11
CA ARG A 185 -6.76 24.24 4.25
C ARG A 185 -5.30 23.80 4.22
N ASP A 186 -4.94 22.77 4.97
CA ASP A 186 -3.57 22.26 5.08
C ASP A 186 -3.05 21.77 3.73
N LEU A 187 -3.93 21.18 2.91
CA LEU A 187 -3.65 20.74 1.55
C LEU A 187 -3.99 21.79 0.48
N LYS A 188 -4.21 23.06 0.87
CA LYS A 188 -4.45 24.21 -0.04
C LYS A 188 -5.62 23.97 -1.02
N HIS A 189 -6.65 23.26 -0.57
CA HIS A 189 -7.86 22.90 -1.30
C HIS A 189 -7.61 22.23 -2.67
N LYS A 190 -6.46 21.56 -2.83
CA LYS A 190 -6.04 21.04 -4.12
C LYS A 190 -5.24 19.74 -4.00
N LEU A 191 -5.76 18.67 -4.56
CA LEU A 191 -5.10 17.37 -4.72
C LEU A 191 -4.95 16.97 -6.18
N ALA A 192 -5.97 17.16 -7.00
CA ALA A 192 -5.97 16.73 -8.39
C ALA A 192 -4.86 17.39 -9.19
N GLY A 193 -4.07 16.57 -9.90
CA GLY A 193 -2.89 17.04 -10.63
C GLY A 193 -1.67 17.34 -9.74
N THR A 194 -1.72 16.99 -8.46
CA THR A 194 -0.58 17.11 -7.53
C THR A 194 -0.05 15.74 -7.12
N THR A 195 1.08 15.75 -6.42
CA THR A 195 1.73 14.59 -5.78
C THR A 195 1.69 14.68 -4.25
N LYS A 196 0.72 15.42 -3.69
CA LYS A 196 0.62 15.62 -2.24
C LYS A 196 0.33 14.31 -1.53
N TRP A 197 1.00 14.13 -0.40
CA TRP A 197 0.72 13.05 0.53
C TRP A 197 -0.66 13.27 1.16
N ILE A 198 -1.35 12.16 1.40
CA ILE A 198 -2.60 12.13 2.17
C ILE A 198 -2.44 11.13 3.30
N GLY A 199 -3.13 11.37 4.40
CA GLY A 199 -3.21 10.51 5.55
C GLY A 199 -4.59 9.88 5.71
N THR A 200 -4.79 9.25 6.86
CA THR A 200 -6.05 8.60 7.24
C THR A 200 -7.20 9.58 7.45
N ALA A 201 -6.93 10.87 7.69
CA ALA A 201 -7.96 11.92 7.72
C ALA A 201 -8.64 12.12 6.35
N GLU A 202 -7.87 12.27 5.27
CA GLU A 202 -8.43 12.36 3.92
C GLU A 202 -9.17 11.07 3.51
N LEU A 203 -8.69 9.91 3.97
CA LEU A 203 -9.37 8.65 3.71
C LEU A 203 -10.71 8.56 4.46
N TYR A 204 -10.75 8.99 5.73
CA TYR A 204 -11.97 9.10 6.51
C TYR A 204 -12.98 10.03 5.81
N THR A 205 -12.52 11.19 5.35
CA THR A 205 -13.31 12.15 4.57
C THR A 205 -13.88 11.50 3.30
N ALA A 206 -13.06 10.79 2.53
CA ALA A 206 -13.50 10.12 1.31
C ALA A 206 -14.56 9.02 1.58
N PHE A 207 -14.32 8.14 2.55
CA PHE A 207 -15.25 7.05 2.87
C PHE A 207 -16.57 7.57 3.45
N THR A 208 -16.53 8.51 4.40
CA THR A 208 -17.74 9.06 5.01
C THR A 208 -18.56 9.89 4.03
N TYR A 209 -17.92 10.61 3.10
CA TYR A 209 -18.59 11.28 1.99
C TYR A 209 -19.27 10.28 1.04
N ARG A 210 -18.67 9.10 0.85
CA ARG A 210 -19.28 7.94 0.16
C ARG A 210 -20.25 7.13 1.03
N ARG A 211 -20.64 7.66 2.20
CA ARG A 211 -21.58 7.03 3.14
C ARG A 211 -21.07 5.73 3.77
N ILE A 212 -19.77 5.47 3.73
CA ILE A 212 -19.17 4.26 4.33
C ILE A 212 -18.69 4.61 5.75
N PRO A 213 -19.29 3.98 6.78
CA PRO A 213 -18.79 4.06 8.14
C PRO A 213 -17.32 3.65 8.21
N CYS A 214 -16.51 4.54 8.79
CA CYS A 214 -15.16 4.26 9.22
C CYS A 214 -14.83 5.12 10.45
N ALA A 215 -13.78 4.76 11.17
CA ALA A 215 -13.36 5.47 12.37
C ALA A 215 -11.84 5.51 12.49
N LEU A 216 -11.35 6.54 13.19
CA LEU A 216 -9.94 6.79 13.42
C LEU A 216 -9.57 6.52 14.89
N VAL A 217 -8.38 5.98 15.08
CA VAL A 217 -7.80 5.73 16.40
C VAL A 217 -6.35 6.22 16.43
N ASP A 218 -6.02 7.08 17.39
CA ASP A 218 -4.71 7.69 17.55
C ASP A 218 -3.92 7.04 18.68
N PHE A 219 -2.63 6.85 18.45
CA PHE A 219 -1.66 6.34 19.42
C PHE A 219 -0.50 7.32 19.51
N ASP A 220 -0.30 7.88 20.69
CA ASP A 220 0.83 8.78 21.01
C ASP A 220 1.84 8.03 21.87
N LEU A 221 2.91 7.57 21.24
CA LEU A 221 3.98 6.80 21.88
C LEU A 221 4.97 7.72 22.63
N LYS A 222 4.86 9.05 22.53
CA LYS A 222 5.76 10.00 23.24
C LYS A 222 5.45 10.05 24.74
N LYS A 223 4.18 9.82 25.10
CA LYS A 223 3.67 10.05 26.47
C LYS A 223 3.84 8.87 27.41
N GLN A 224 4.44 7.78 26.96
CA GLN A 224 4.51 6.53 27.71
C GLN A 224 5.84 5.85 27.54
N ASP A 225 6.09 4.85 28.40
CA ASP A 225 7.11 3.85 28.11
C ASP A 225 6.89 3.28 26.71
N LYS A 226 7.98 3.25 25.94
CA LYS A 226 7.93 2.98 24.50
C LYS A 226 7.46 1.56 24.20
N ASP A 227 7.88 0.60 25.02
CA ASP A 227 7.46 -0.80 24.88
C ASP A 227 5.97 -0.96 25.24
N ARG A 228 5.51 -0.26 26.29
CA ARG A 228 4.08 -0.21 26.64
C ARG A 228 3.24 0.41 25.52
N ALA A 229 3.69 1.50 24.92
CA ALA A 229 2.95 2.19 23.87
C ALA A 229 2.88 1.36 22.57
N VAL A 230 3.99 0.71 22.17
CA VAL A 230 4.00 -0.25 21.06
C VAL A 230 3.07 -1.43 21.35
N LYS A 231 3.07 -1.95 22.59
CA LYS A 231 2.09 -2.98 23.01
C LYS A 231 0.66 -2.48 22.92
N GLY A 232 0.39 -1.20 23.21
CA GLY A 232 -0.93 -0.58 23.03
C GLY A 232 -1.44 -0.69 21.59
N VAL A 233 -0.61 -0.33 20.61
CA VAL A 233 -0.93 -0.47 19.18
C VAL A 233 -1.19 -1.94 18.83
N ILE A 234 -0.30 -2.84 19.24
CA ILE A 234 -0.41 -4.28 18.96
C ILE A 234 -1.68 -4.87 19.58
N ASN A 235 -1.95 -4.56 20.84
CA ASN A 235 -3.11 -5.06 21.57
C ASN A 235 -4.41 -4.56 20.94
N TRP A 236 -4.45 -3.30 20.49
CA TRP A 236 -5.61 -2.78 19.77
C TRP A 236 -5.87 -3.57 18.48
N VAL A 237 -4.82 -3.85 17.70
CA VAL A 237 -4.93 -4.66 16.46
C VAL A 237 -5.35 -6.10 16.75
N VAL A 238 -4.78 -6.72 17.80
CA VAL A 238 -5.18 -8.06 18.24
C VAL A 238 -6.64 -8.08 18.67
N ASN A 239 -7.09 -7.10 19.46
CA ASN A 239 -8.49 -6.99 19.88
C ASN A 239 -9.44 -6.74 18.71
N TYR A 240 -9.01 -5.99 17.70
CA TYR A 240 -9.79 -5.82 16.47
C TYR A 240 -10.00 -7.16 15.77
N PHE A 241 -8.94 -7.94 15.52
CA PHE A 241 -9.02 -9.21 14.78
C PHE A 241 -9.50 -10.41 15.61
N SER A 242 -9.34 -10.36 16.93
CA SER A 242 -9.68 -11.42 17.88
C SER A 242 -10.26 -10.80 19.14
N PRO A 243 -11.47 -10.21 19.06
CA PRO A 243 -12.11 -9.62 20.22
C PRO A 243 -12.32 -10.67 21.31
N PRO A 244 -12.14 -10.33 22.59
CA PRO A 244 -12.43 -11.25 23.69
C PRO A 244 -13.88 -11.74 23.59
N ILE A 245 -14.08 -13.06 23.74
CA ILE A 245 -15.42 -13.65 23.79
C ILE A 245 -16.03 -13.32 25.16
N LEU A 246 -16.55 -12.10 25.32
CA LEU A 246 -17.31 -11.71 26.50
C LEU A 246 -18.73 -12.24 26.37
N GLY A 247 -19.11 -13.20 27.22
CA GLY A 247 -20.51 -13.53 27.54
C GLY A 247 -21.37 -14.19 26.46
N LYS A 248 -20.88 -14.41 25.23
CA LYS A 248 -21.61 -15.24 24.24
C LYS A 248 -21.24 -16.70 24.43
N VAL A 249 -22.20 -17.51 24.87
CA VAL A 249 -22.21 -18.97 24.63
C VAL A 249 -21.83 -19.17 23.18
N LYS A 250 -20.87 -20.06 22.87
CA LYS A 250 -20.47 -20.35 21.49
C LYS A 250 -21.75 -20.66 20.69
N THR A 251 -22.23 -19.69 19.92
CA THR A 251 -23.56 -19.74 19.28
C THR A 251 -23.58 -20.72 18.13
N SER A 252 -22.40 -21.10 17.62
CA SER A 252 -22.23 -22.11 16.59
C SER A 252 -20.99 -22.99 16.85
N ILE A 253 -21.04 -24.22 16.33
CA ILE A 253 -19.89 -25.14 16.28
C ILE A 253 -18.74 -24.50 15.48
N ASP A 254 -19.05 -23.72 14.45
CA ASP A 254 -18.07 -23.04 13.60
C ASP A 254 -17.23 -22.01 14.38
N ASP A 255 -17.83 -21.24 15.30
CA ASP A 255 -17.09 -20.29 16.14
C ASP A 255 -16.15 -21.03 17.11
N ALA A 256 -16.60 -22.17 17.63
CA ALA A 256 -15.79 -23.03 18.48
C ALA A 256 -14.56 -23.58 17.74
N LEU A 257 -14.77 -24.06 16.51
CA LEU A 257 -13.73 -24.63 15.64
C LEU A 257 -12.75 -23.56 15.13
N ARG A 258 -13.24 -22.37 14.78
CA ARG A 258 -12.39 -21.22 14.42
C ARG A 258 -11.52 -20.76 15.58
N GLY A 259 -12.04 -20.82 16.82
CA GLY A 259 -11.25 -20.55 18.02
C GLY A 259 -10.11 -21.55 18.22
N ALA A 260 -10.32 -22.82 17.85
CA ALA A 260 -9.35 -23.91 17.99
C ALA A 260 -8.30 -23.97 16.88
N ALA A 261 -8.59 -23.43 15.69
CA ALA A 261 -7.65 -23.44 14.57
C ALA A 261 -6.42 -22.53 14.86
N PRO A 262 -5.19 -23.00 14.61
CA PRO A 262 -3.98 -22.21 14.87
C PRO A 262 -3.81 -21.06 13.87
N VAL A 263 -4.36 -21.16 12.66
CA VAL A 263 -4.30 -20.11 11.64
C VAL A 263 -5.70 -19.89 11.07
N VAL A 264 -6.21 -18.66 11.18
CA VAL A 264 -7.61 -18.31 10.86
C VAL A 264 -7.66 -17.12 9.89
N CYS A 265 -8.48 -17.20 8.85
CA CYS A 265 -8.95 -16.00 8.13
C CYS A 265 -10.30 -15.57 8.71
N THR A 266 -10.44 -14.28 8.97
CA THR A 266 -11.66 -13.65 9.48
C THR A 266 -12.44 -12.98 8.35
N ASP A 267 -13.65 -12.54 8.64
CA ASP A 267 -14.45 -11.64 7.80
C ASP A 267 -14.10 -10.15 8.02
N LYS A 268 -13.17 -9.84 8.94
CA LYS A 268 -12.80 -8.47 9.29
C LYS A 268 -12.00 -7.80 8.20
N MET A 269 -12.29 -6.52 7.98
CA MET A 269 -11.61 -5.72 6.97
C MET A 269 -10.16 -5.43 7.37
N PRO A 270 -9.26 -5.23 6.39
CA PRO A 270 -7.91 -4.78 6.67
C PRO A 270 -7.92 -3.37 7.30
N LEU A 271 -6.89 -3.07 8.09
CA LEU A 271 -6.73 -1.78 8.75
C LEU A 271 -5.72 -0.92 7.99
N ILE A 272 -5.93 0.40 7.93
CA ILE A 272 -4.89 1.31 7.39
C ILE A 272 -4.12 1.90 8.57
N LEU A 273 -2.82 1.64 8.61
CA LEU A 273 -1.89 2.15 9.62
C LEU A 273 -1.09 3.32 9.02
N GLN A 274 -1.27 4.51 9.57
CA GLN A 274 -0.53 5.71 9.25
C GLN A 274 0.50 6.00 10.34
N HIS A 275 1.67 6.48 9.92
CA HIS A 275 2.63 7.17 10.78
C HIS A 275 3.32 8.29 9.97
N ASP A 276 4.15 9.10 10.62
CA ASP A 276 4.91 10.13 9.90
C ASP A 276 5.77 9.52 8.77
N GLY A 277 5.56 10.02 7.55
CA GLY A 277 6.27 9.65 6.33
C GLY A 277 5.75 8.43 5.56
N HIS A 278 4.80 7.64 6.08
CA HIS A 278 4.31 6.46 5.35
C HIS A 278 3.00 5.88 5.92
N SER A 279 2.23 5.19 5.07
CA SER A 279 1.12 4.34 5.48
C SER A 279 1.16 2.96 4.84
N ARG A 280 0.54 2.00 5.53
CA ARG A 280 0.50 0.58 5.15
C ARG A 280 -0.84 -0.02 5.53
N THR A 281 -1.18 -1.16 4.96
CA THR A 281 -2.39 -1.90 5.29
C THR A 281 -2.05 -3.09 6.19
N ILE A 282 -2.59 -3.17 7.41
CA ILE A 282 -2.48 -4.36 8.27
C ILE A 282 -3.52 -5.38 7.81
N VAL A 283 -3.03 -6.60 7.54
CA VAL A 283 -3.83 -7.72 7.04
C VAL A 283 -3.94 -8.86 8.05
N GLY A 284 -3.44 -8.66 9.27
CA GLY A 284 -3.51 -9.65 10.35
C GLY A 284 -2.35 -9.54 11.33
N TYR A 285 -2.20 -10.57 12.16
CA TYR A 285 -1.09 -10.73 13.08
C TYR A 285 -0.70 -12.21 13.23
N GLU A 286 0.52 -12.45 13.69
CA GLU A 286 0.99 -13.77 14.12
C GLU A 286 1.61 -13.69 15.51
N VAL A 287 1.51 -14.78 16.26
CA VAL A 287 2.25 -15.05 17.49
C VAL A 287 3.36 -16.03 17.15
N ASP A 288 4.62 -15.59 17.23
CA ASP A 288 5.76 -16.46 16.94
C ASP A 288 6.00 -17.48 18.07
N ARG A 289 6.91 -18.43 17.87
CA ARG A 289 7.28 -19.44 18.88
C ARG A 289 7.76 -18.89 20.24
N ARG A 290 8.13 -17.62 20.32
CA ARG A 290 8.56 -16.94 21.56
C ARG A 290 7.41 -16.22 22.26
N GLY A 291 6.21 -16.23 21.67
CA GLY A 291 5.05 -15.49 22.16
C GLY A 291 5.04 -14.03 21.70
N VAL A 292 5.96 -13.62 20.80
CA VAL A 292 6.01 -12.25 20.30
C VAL A 292 4.95 -12.09 19.21
N VAL A 293 4.07 -11.11 19.39
CA VAL A 293 3.08 -10.73 18.38
C VAL A 293 3.75 -9.88 17.30
N ASN A 294 3.64 -10.29 16.05
CA ASN A 294 4.08 -9.54 14.89
C ASN A 294 2.88 -9.16 14.04
N LEU A 295 2.85 -7.92 13.54
CA LEU A 295 1.81 -7.50 12.60
C LEU A 295 2.16 -8.00 11.19
N LEU A 296 1.14 -8.35 10.42
CA LEU A 296 1.28 -8.74 9.01
C LEU A 296 0.73 -7.60 8.16
N THR A 297 1.55 -7.09 7.22
CA THR A 297 1.23 -5.86 6.48
C THR A 297 1.41 -6.01 4.97
N PHE A 298 0.46 -5.45 4.25
CA PHE A 298 0.61 -5.07 2.85
C PHE A 298 1.18 -3.66 2.79
N CYS A 299 2.36 -3.53 2.19
CA CYS A 299 3.05 -2.25 2.06
C CYS A 299 3.03 -1.82 0.59
N PRO A 300 2.45 -0.65 0.25
CA PRO A 300 2.39 -0.21 -1.15
C PRO A 300 3.77 0.06 -1.73
N SER A 301 4.77 0.40 -0.91
CA SER A 301 6.15 0.59 -1.36
C SER A 301 6.91 -0.71 -1.66
N ARG A 302 6.37 -1.88 -1.26
CA ARG A 302 7.01 -3.18 -1.50
C ARG A 302 6.46 -3.82 -2.78
N LEU A 303 7.33 -4.03 -3.76
CA LEU A 303 7.00 -4.81 -4.95
C LEU A 303 6.97 -6.31 -4.59
N ILE A 304 5.88 -6.98 -4.95
CA ILE A 304 5.75 -8.43 -4.74
C ILE A 304 6.70 -9.18 -5.69
N PRO A 305 7.58 -10.06 -5.17
CA PRO A 305 8.43 -10.89 -6.02
C PRO A 305 7.60 -11.72 -7.01
N LYS A 306 8.08 -11.87 -8.25
CA LYS A 306 7.37 -12.60 -9.31
C LYS A 306 6.91 -14.01 -8.89
N PRO A 307 7.74 -14.84 -8.21
CA PRO A 307 7.30 -16.16 -7.77
C PRO A 307 6.15 -16.08 -6.77
N LEU A 308 6.18 -15.12 -5.84
CA LEU A 308 5.13 -14.92 -4.85
C LEU A 308 3.83 -14.42 -5.49
N ARG A 309 3.92 -13.50 -6.46
CA ARG A 309 2.75 -13.05 -7.22
C ARG A 309 2.14 -14.20 -8.03
N LYS A 310 2.96 -15.08 -8.62
CA LYS A 310 2.48 -16.28 -9.34
C LYS A 310 1.72 -17.23 -8.41
N LEU A 311 2.19 -17.43 -7.19
CA LEU A 311 1.46 -18.20 -6.17
C LEU A 311 0.10 -17.55 -5.84
N GLY A 312 0.07 -16.23 -5.66
CA GLY A 312 -1.17 -15.50 -5.41
C GLY A 312 -2.19 -15.66 -6.53
N LEU A 313 -1.76 -15.52 -7.79
CA LEU A 313 -2.64 -15.75 -8.95
C LEU A 313 -3.18 -17.19 -9.00
N ALA A 314 -2.34 -18.18 -8.71
CA ALA A 314 -2.76 -19.58 -8.69
C ALA A 314 -3.79 -19.87 -7.59
N ALA A 315 -3.73 -19.15 -6.47
CA ALA A 315 -4.68 -19.29 -5.36
C ALA A 315 -6.07 -18.69 -5.65
N LEU A 316 -6.24 -17.92 -6.73
CA LEU A 316 -7.55 -17.39 -7.16
C LEU A 316 -8.32 -18.38 -8.04
N SER A 317 -7.62 -19.35 -8.63
CA SER A 317 -8.27 -20.34 -9.49
C SER A 317 -9.20 -21.23 -8.64
N PRO A 318 -10.48 -21.41 -9.05
CA PRO A 318 -11.46 -22.20 -8.31
C PRO A 318 -11.05 -23.67 -8.07
N ALA A 319 -10.03 -24.16 -8.80
CA ALA A 319 -9.44 -25.49 -8.61
C ALA A 319 -8.66 -25.66 -7.27
N SER A 320 -8.36 -24.60 -6.54
CA SER A 320 -7.58 -24.67 -5.29
C SER A 320 -8.43 -24.85 -4.02
N VAL A 321 -9.77 -24.82 -4.13
CA VAL A 321 -10.69 -24.94 -2.98
C VAL A 321 -11.06 -26.41 -2.69
N SER A 322 -10.70 -27.37 -3.54
CA SER A 322 -11.13 -28.78 -3.39
C SER A 322 -10.23 -29.68 -2.55
N THR A 323 -9.03 -29.28 -2.12
CA THR A 323 -8.09 -30.20 -1.43
C THR A 323 -8.15 -30.19 0.10
N SER A 324 -9.32 -29.92 0.69
CA SER A 324 -9.50 -30.05 2.16
C SER A 324 -10.78 -30.77 2.61
N ARG A 325 -11.46 -31.50 1.72
CA ARG A 325 -12.68 -32.25 2.07
C ARG A 325 -12.67 -33.75 1.76
N GLU A 326 -11.59 -34.31 1.22
CA GLU A 326 -11.53 -35.76 0.91
C GLU A 326 -10.33 -36.41 1.58
N ALA A 327 -10.41 -36.56 2.90
CA ALA A 327 -9.60 -37.52 3.64
C ALA A 327 -10.30 -37.87 4.95
N GLU A 328 -11.58 -38.30 4.89
CA GLU A 328 -12.21 -39.01 6.01
C GLU A 328 -13.51 -39.68 5.54
N GLY A 329 -13.48 -41.01 5.46
CA GLY A 329 -14.65 -41.88 5.61
C GLY A 329 -15.53 -42.12 4.38
N ALA A 330 -15.30 -43.23 3.67
CA ALA A 330 -16.39 -43.94 3.01
C ALA A 330 -16.08 -45.44 2.91
N SER A 331 -16.42 -46.15 3.99
CA SER A 331 -16.81 -47.56 3.93
C SER A 331 -18.13 -47.67 3.14
N ALA A 332 -18.25 -48.77 2.40
CA ALA A 332 -19.34 -49.06 1.49
C ALA A 332 -20.72 -49.03 2.17
N GLN A 333 -21.71 -48.45 1.50
CA GLN A 333 -23.04 -49.08 1.37
C GLN A 333 -23.86 -48.46 0.23
N THR A 334 -24.55 -49.37 -0.42
CA THR A 334 -25.40 -49.29 -1.62
C THR A 334 -26.72 -48.54 -1.37
N GLY A 335 -27.21 -47.81 -2.38
CA GLY A 335 -28.60 -47.32 -2.39
C GLY A 335 -28.95 -46.47 -3.61
N LEU A 336 -29.78 -47.03 -4.49
CA LEU A 336 -30.33 -46.42 -5.70
C LEU A 336 -31.32 -45.27 -5.37
N GLY A 337 -31.34 -44.21 -6.18
CA GLY A 337 -32.40 -43.19 -6.14
C GLY A 337 -32.19 -42.06 -7.16
N ARG A 338 -32.96 -42.09 -8.25
CA ARG A 338 -32.92 -41.21 -9.42
C ARG A 338 -33.92 -40.06 -9.27
N ALA A 339 -33.52 -38.81 -9.51
CA ALA A 339 -34.44 -37.75 -9.96
C ALA A 339 -33.70 -36.59 -10.68
N ARG A 340 -34.21 -36.24 -11.87
CA ARG A 340 -33.87 -35.09 -12.74
C ARG A 340 -34.58 -33.82 -12.25
N THR A 341 -34.04 -32.64 -12.58
CA THR A 341 -34.74 -31.48 -13.22
C THR A 341 -33.81 -30.26 -13.31
N THR A 342 -33.38 -29.88 -14.52
CA THR A 342 -33.83 -28.77 -15.41
C THR A 342 -33.22 -27.41 -15.13
N SER A 343 -32.30 -27.03 -16.02
CA SER A 343 -31.75 -25.70 -16.28
C SER A 343 -32.79 -24.76 -16.91
N THR A 344 -32.75 -23.47 -16.57
CA THR A 344 -33.30 -22.41 -17.43
C THR A 344 -32.37 -21.21 -17.45
N SER A 345 -31.95 -20.87 -18.67
CA SER A 345 -31.12 -19.74 -19.06
C SER A 345 -32.05 -18.67 -19.65
N THR A 346 -31.84 -17.39 -19.33
CA THR A 346 -32.49 -16.29 -20.04
C THR A 346 -31.47 -15.18 -20.34
N SER A 347 -31.15 -15.07 -21.62
CA SER A 347 -30.51 -13.96 -22.29
C SER A 347 -31.47 -12.77 -22.42
N ARG A 348 -30.98 -11.53 -22.29
CA ARG A 348 -31.61 -10.33 -22.89
C ARG A 348 -30.55 -9.36 -23.41
N VAL A 349 -30.96 -8.70 -24.48
CA VAL A 349 -30.19 -8.08 -25.56
C VAL A 349 -30.56 -6.59 -25.66
N LEU A 350 -29.56 -5.76 -26.00
CA LEU A 350 -29.56 -4.42 -26.64
C LEU A 350 -30.41 -3.26 -26.08
N GLN A 351 -29.78 -2.08 -25.94
CA GLN A 351 -29.99 -0.97 -26.88
C GLN A 351 -28.97 0.17 -26.74
N HIS A 352 -28.36 0.53 -27.88
CA HIS A 352 -27.58 1.73 -28.13
C HIS A 352 -28.51 2.94 -28.33
N ILE A 353 -28.14 4.11 -27.81
CA ILE A 353 -28.66 5.41 -28.25
C ILE A 353 -27.47 6.40 -28.38
N LEU A 354 -27.38 7.08 -29.51
CA LEU A 354 -26.34 8.05 -29.87
C LEU A 354 -26.93 9.47 -30.02
N HIS A 355 -26.13 10.45 -29.54
CA HIS A 355 -25.98 11.86 -29.98
C HIS A 355 -27.01 12.89 -29.44
N PRO A 356 -26.72 14.23 -29.35
CA PRO A 356 -25.68 15.00 -30.06
C PRO A 356 -24.89 16.09 -29.27
N ILE A 357 -23.94 16.66 -30.00
CA ILE A 357 -22.99 17.77 -29.75
C ILE A 357 -23.69 19.12 -29.51
N HIS A 358 -23.15 19.98 -28.62
CA HIS A 358 -23.16 21.44 -28.80
C HIS A 358 -21.89 22.10 -28.21
N LYS A 359 -21.26 22.94 -29.04
CA LYS A 359 -20.18 23.88 -28.73
C LYS A 359 -20.78 25.15 -28.10
N GLU A 360 -20.06 25.78 -27.19
CA GLU A 360 -20.06 27.25 -27.09
C GLU A 360 -18.73 27.80 -26.57
N LYS A 361 -18.32 28.91 -27.19
CA LYS A 361 -17.13 29.74 -26.92
C LYS A 361 -17.57 31.00 -26.19
N ARG A 362 -16.66 31.61 -25.41
CA ARG A 362 -16.37 33.07 -25.19
C ARG A 362 -15.90 33.29 -23.75
N HIS A 363 -15.19 34.34 -23.35
CA HIS A 363 -14.10 35.17 -23.87
C HIS A 363 -13.73 36.13 -22.71
N GLY A 364 -12.44 36.46 -22.51
CA GLY A 364 -11.96 37.68 -21.82
C GLY A 364 -11.99 37.67 -20.28
N ALA A 365 -11.17 38.41 -19.53
CA ALA A 365 -10.01 39.27 -19.78
C ALA A 365 -9.49 39.76 -18.39
N GLY A 366 -8.23 40.26 -18.34
CA GLY A 366 -7.67 41.11 -17.27
C GLY A 366 -6.76 40.37 -16.28
N SER A 367 -5.42 40.54 -16.21
CA SER A 367 -4.50 41.71 -16.10
C SER A 367 -4.23 42.16 -14.66
N GLY A 368 -2.93 42.23 -14.29
CA GLY A 368 -2.38 42.84 -13.06
C GLY A 368 -1.42 41.88 -12.34
N GLN A 369 -0.12 41.80 -12.63
CA GLN A 369 1.03 42.68 -12.29
C GLN A 369 1.33 42.91 -10.80
N THR A 370 2.65 42.97 -10.53
CA THR A 370 3.38 43.36 -9.30
C THR A 370 3.49 42.32 -8.19
N ALA A 371 4.56 42.22 -7.39
CA ALA A 371 5.97 42.57 -7.49
C ALA A 371 6.68 41.94 -6.27
N ASN A 372 8.00 41.81 -6.38
CA ASN A 372 9.01 41.42 -5.38
C ASN A 372 8.71 41.75 -3.90
N ASP A 373 9.21 40.91 -2.99
CA ASP A 373 10.43 41.26 -2.23
C ASP A 373 10.91 40.11 -1.32
N GLU A 374 12.22 39.89 -1.39
CA GLU A 374 13.02 39.05 -0.51
C GLU A 374 13.17 39.70 0.88
N LYS A 375 13.46 38.88 1.90
CA LYS A 375 14.48 39.22 2.90
C LYS A 375 14.94 38.00 3.70
N ASP A 376 16.27 37.89 3.72
CA ASP A 376 17.13 37.00 4.48
C ASP A 376 16.96 37.11 6.01
N VAL A 377 17.29 36.02 6.71
CA VAL A 377 17.91 36.09 8.05
C VAL A 377 19.07 35.08 8.13
N ILE A 378 20.21 35.64 8.54
CA ILE A 378 21.54 35.07 8.79
C ILE A 378 21.65 34.63 10.25
N VAL A 379 22.26 33.46 10.53
CA VAL A 379 23.13 33.16 11.71
C VAL A 379 24.06 32.01 11.30
N ILE A 380 25.31 32.27 10.88
CA ILE A 380 26.60 32.30 11.62
C ILE A 380 26.94 30.97 12.33
N PRO A 381 28.14 30.38 12.03
CA PRO A 381 28.56 29.04 12.45
C PRO A 381 29.35 29.06 13.77
N ASP A 382 29.48 27.89 14.39
CA ASP A 382 30.54 27.63 15.38
C ASP A 382 31.43 26.50 14.85
N ASP A 383 32.72 26.84 14.77
CA ASP A 383 33.89 25.99 14.57
C ASP A 383 34.15 25.09 15.80
N ASP A 384 34.79 23.93 15.58
CA ASP A 384 36.12 23.63 16.14
C ASP A 384 36.48 22.13 15.98
N ASP A 385 37.49 21.93 15.12
CA ASP A 385 38.73 21.18 15.32
C ASP A 385 38.80 19.66 15.63
N ASP A 386 39.50 19.01 14.68
CA ASP A 386 40.68 18.14 14.83
C ASP A 386 40.56 16.77 15.54
N ASP A 387 40.88 15.69 14.82
CA ASP A 387 42.15 14.95 14.97
C ASP A 387 42.12 13.64 14.13
N GLY A 388 43.31 13.22 13.70
CA GLY A 388 43.60 12.14 12.74
C GLY A 388 43.46 10.68 13.24
N PRO A 389 43.98 9.70 12.46
CA PRO A 389 43.24 8.47 12.16
C PRO A 389 43.79 7.18 12.82
N LYS A 390 42.91 6.22 13.18
CA LYS A 390 43.24 4.79 13.38
C LYS A 390 42.06 3.84 13.02
N PRO A 391 42.32 2.55 12.71
CA PRO A 391 41.58 1.78 11.70
C PRO A 391 40.41 0.96 12.25
N GLN A 392 39.36 0.78 11.43
CA GLN A 392 38.20 -0.07 11.72
C GLN A 392 38.40 -1.54 11.28
N PRO A 393 37.85 -2.52 12.03
CA PRO A 393 37.67 -3.90 11.60
C PRO A 393 36.42 -4.05 10.70
N THR A 394 36.49 -5.00 9.77
CA THR A 394 35.55 -5.22 8.68
C THR A 394 34.20 -5.81 9.12
N THR A 395 33.13 -5.01 9.03
CA THR A 395 31.74 -5.50 9.10
C THR A 395 31.23 -5.92 7.72
N LYS A 396 30.95 -7.23 7.56
CA LYS A 396 30.26 -7.80 6.40
C LYS A 396 28.83 -7.27 6.32
N LEU A 397 28.55 -6.40 5.36
CA LEU A 397 27.20 -6.01 4.96
C LEU A 397 26.56 -7.13 4.13
N THR A 398 25.49 -7.71 4.65
CA THR A 398 24.64 -8.68 3.95
C THR A 398 23.80 -7.98 2.89
N HIS A 399 24.09 -8.25 1.62
CA HIS A 399 23.22 -7.87 0.49
C HIS A 399 21.93 -8.71 0.48
N PRO A 400 20.78 -8.17 0.01
CA PRO A 400 19.55 -8.93 -0.14
C PRO A 400 19.76 -10.03 -1.19
N ALA A 401 19.51 -11.27 -0.79
CA ALA A 401 19.71 -12.46 -1.62
C ALA A 401 18.86 -12.38 -2.91
N ARG A 402 19.53 -12.57 -4.06
CA ARG A 402 18.87 -12.83 -5.34
C ARG A 402 18.27 -14.24 -5.29
N ILE A 403 16.94 -14.34 -5.36
CA ILE A 403 16.22 -15.61 -5.35
C ILE A 403 16.33 -16.28 -6.74
N ASN A 404 16.76 -17.54 -6.75
CA ASN A 404 16.92 -18.39 -7.94
C ASN A 404 15.53 -18.87 -8.43
N PRO A 405 15.22 -18.92 -9.74
CA PRO A 405 13.84 -19.08 -10.24
C PRO A 405 13.17 -20.45 -10.05
N GLU A 406 13.89 -21.46 -9.56
CA GLU A 406 13.40 -22.84 -9.44
C GLU A 406 13.17 -23.31 -7.99
N HIS A 407 13.47 -22.49 -6.99
CA HIS A 407 13.19 -22.83 -5.59
C HIS A 407 11.73 -22.50 -5.23
N LYS A 408 11.01 -23.51 -4.74
CA LYS A 408 9.76 -23.34 -3.99
C LYS A 408 10.02 -22.33 -2.87
N LEU A 409 9.29 -21.21 -2.85
CA LEU A 409 9.46 -20.17 -1.83
C LEU A 409 9.28 -20.79 -0.44
N ASP A 410 10.26 -20.55 0.44
CA ASP A 410 10.19 -21.06 1.81
C ASP A 410 9.08 -20.31 2.58
N PRO A 411 8.21 -21.02 3.33
CA PRO A 411 7.14 -20.38 4.09
C PRO A 411 7.61 -19.24 5.01
N LEU A 412 8.80 -19.36 5.61
CA LEU A 412 9.30 -18.33 6.50
C LEU A 412 9.75 -17.08 5.73
N GLU A 413 10.28 -17.23 4.52
CA GLU A 413 10.57 -16.10 3.62
C GLU A 413 9.28 -15.34 3.25
N ILE A 414 8.20 -16.06 2.93
CA ILE A 414 6.89 -15.47 2.63
C ILE A 414 6.38 -14.69 3.84
N ILE A 415 6.38 -15.30 5.04
CA ILE A 415 5.90 -14.65 6.27
C ILE A 415 6.75 -13.41 6.59
N ASN A 416 8.08 -13.54 6.57
CA ASN A 416 9.01 -12.44 6.86
C ASN A 416 8.85 -11.27 5.88
N PHE A 417 8.45 -11.55 4.63
CA PHE A 417 8.18 -10.51 3.64
C PHE A 417 7.03 -9.58 4.04
N PHE A 418 6.00 -10.10 4.73
CA PHE A 418 4.85 -9.31 5.20
C PHE A 418 4.95 -8.85 6.65
N ARG A 419 5.87 -9.44 7.43
CA ARG A 419 6.06 -9.14 8.85
C ARG A 419 6.47 -7.69 9.09
N LEU A 420 5.81 -7.08 10.08
CA LEU A 420 6.20 -5.86 10.75
C LEU A 420 6.43 -6.18 12.23
N ASP A 421 7.70 -6.29 12.60
CA ASP A 421 8.15 -6.60 13.96
C ASP A 421 7.85 -5.42 14.92
N PRO A 422 7.47 -5.67 16.19
CA PRO A 422 7.28 -4.64 17.22
C PRO A 422 8.40 -3.60 17.32
N LYS A 423 9.67 -4.00 17.16
CA LYS A 423 10.81 -3.07 17.18
C LYS A 423 10.74 -2.04 16.05
N ALA A 424 10.16 -2.40 14.91
CA ALA A 424 9.95 -1.46 13.81
C ALA A 424 8.81 -0.47 14.12
N LEU A 425 7.77 -0.91 14.85
CA LEU A 425 6.71 -0.02 15.35
C LEU A 425 7.26 0.97 16.39
N GLY A 426 8.27 0.58 17.17
CA GLY A 426 8.96 1.51 18.07
C GLY A 426 9.73 2.62 17.35
N LYS A 427 9.90 2.63 16.02
CA LYS A 427 10.71 3.68 15.37
C LYS A 427 9.99 5.02 15.20
N LYS A 428 8.66 5.03 15.31
CA LYS A 428 7.85 6.24 15.16
C LYS A 428 7.14 6.55 16.47
N ASN A 429 6.75 7.81 16.60
CA ASN A 429 6.21 8.34 17.84
C ASN A 429 4.69 8.46 17.81
N GLU A 430 4.09 8.53 16.63
CA GLU A 430 2.65 8.71 16.45
C GLU A 430 2.17 7.75 15.39
N TYR A 431 1.06 7.08 15.70
CA TYR A 431 0.34 6.21 14.79
C TYR A 431 -1.13 6.58 14.77
N GLN A 432 -1.76 6.46 13.61
CA GLN A 432 -3.21 6.54 13.47
C GLN A 432 -3.67 5.30 12.70
N ILE A 433 -4.76 4.68 13.15
CA ILE A 433 -5.41 3.56 12.47
C ILE A 433 -6.77 4.01 11.96
N LEU A 434 -7.05 3.74 10.68
CA LEU A 434 -8.40 3.76 10.13
C LEU A 434 -8.94 2.33 10.03
N TYR A 435 -10.16 2.13 10.53
CA TYR A 435 -10.87 0.84 10.48
C TYR A 435 -12.32 0.99 10.05
N PHE A 436 -12.93 -0.13 9.65
CA PHE A 436 -14.31 -0.19 9.18
C PHE A 436 -15.14 -1.03 10.17
N PRO A 437 -16.13 -0.45 10.86
CA PRO A 437 -16.99 -1.18 11.79
C PRO A 437 -17.95 -2.16 11.09
N MET A 438 -18.14 -2.01 9.77
CA MET A 438 -19.07 -2.80 8.94
C MET A 438 -20.55 -2.61 9.29
N ASP A 439 -20.91 -1.43 9.80
CA ASP A 439 -22.29 -1.00 10.00
C ASP A 439 -22.99 -0.65 8.68
N ASP A 440 -24.29 -0.37 8.74
CA ASP A 440 -25.06 0.05 7.56
C ASP A 440 -24.55 1.39 6.98
N PRO A 441 -24.73 1.63 5.67
CA PRO A 441 -24.37 2.92 5.06
C PRO A 441 -24.97 4.12 5.79
N LEU A 442 -24.14 5.14 5.99
CA LEU A 442 -24.51 6.33 6.74
C LEU A 442 -25.75 7.01 6.15
N SER A 443 -26.72 7.29 7.00
CA SER A 443 -27.85 8.17 6.66
C SER A 443 -27.36 9.59 6.35
N PRO A 444 -28.17 10.43 5.68
CA PRO A 444 -27.80 11.84 5.43
C PRO A 444 -27.47 12.60 6.72
N ARG A 445 -28.21 12.36 7.81
CA ARG A 445 -27.94 12.98 9.12
C ARG A 445 -26.58 12.57 9.68
N GLU A 446 -26.24 11.29 9.57
CA GLU A 446 -24.97 10.73 10.04
C GLU A 446 -23.77 11.19 9.23
N GLN A 447 -23.94 11.45 7.93
CA GLN A 447 -22.93 12.05 7.07
C GLN A 447 -22.64 13.50 7.47
N LEU A 448 -23.70 14.29 7.71
CA LEU A 448 -23.54 15.67 8.17
C LEU A 448 -22.77 15.74 9.50
N ALA A 449 -23.05 14.81 10.42
CA ALA A 449 -22.34 14.71 11.70
C ALA A 449 -20.86 14.29 11.57
N ARG A 450 -20.44 13.77 10.41
CA ARG A 450 -19.07 13.30 10.13
C ARG A 450 -18.30 14.22 9.17
N LYS A 451 -18.80 15.44 8.93
CA LYS A 451 -18.04 16.47 8.21
C LYS A 451 -16.77 16.87 8.93
N GLU A 452 -16.76 16.80 10.25
CA GLU A 452 -15.55 16.99 11.06
C GLU A 452 -14.85 15.65 11.30
N VAL A 453 -13.53 15.67 11.23
CA VAL A 453 -12.69 14.49 11.42
C VAL A 453 -12.40 14.31 12.91
N PHE A 454 -12.85 13.21 13.48
CA PHE A 454 -12.59 12.85 14.88
C PHE A 454 -11.81 11.54 14.96
N SER A 455 -10.91 11.46 15.93
CA SER A 455 -10.16 10.25 16.25
C SER A 455 -10.25 9.92 17.74
N THR A 456 -10.32 8.63 18.05
CA THR A 456 -10.28 8.12 19.42
C THR A 456 -8.83 8.01 19.89
N LYS A 457 -8.45 8.73 20.93
CA LYS A 457 -7.09 8.61 21.50
C LYS A 457 -7.00 7.38 22.41
N ILE A 458 -6.01 6.52 22.15
CA ILE A 458 -5.65 5.40 23.03
C ILE A 458 -4.44 5.83 23.85
N SER A 459 -4.66 5.96 25.16
CA SER A 459 -3.61 6.03 26.17
C SER A 459 -3.29 4.61 26.64
#